data_AF-A0AAI8KX92-F1
#
_entry.id   AF-A0AAI8KX92-F1
#
_cell.length_a   1.000
_cell.length_b   1.000
_cell.length_c   1.000
_cell.angle_alpha   90.00
_cell.angle_beta   90.00
_cell.angle_gamma   90.00
#
_symmetry.space_group_name_H-M   'P 1'
#
loop_
_entity.id
_entity.type
_entity.pdbx_description
1 polymer ?
#
loop_
_entity_poly.entity_id
_entity_poly.type
_entity_poly.pdbx_seq_one_letter_code
_entity_poly.pdbx_strand_id
1 'polypeptide(L)'
;MADRRSSRRSACIALSVGALLLTACSSEKKPEVAYTLPDTLCGAPVGKKTIEPLFPPGSKLTKTGGALDDGRYASGCDYAVDNHKTLLVSSFFHEDKPTARQIAEKRAADYGGGDKKISLGTSGDIALYSRGAVAVAACPGYSPHGGDLPRKSFSVEILAFYPKDLSKSAKSLTQLVQDLVPVVAKANGC
;
A
#
# COMPACT_ATOMS: atom_id res chain seq x y z
N MET A 1 4.61 100.29 6.54
CA MET A 1 5.97 100.18 7.12
C MET A 1 6.24 98.69 7.30
N ALA A 2 6.94 98.08 6.34
CA ALA A 2 8.38 97.78 6.45
C ALA A 2 8.60 96.61 7.44
N ASP A 3 8.51 95.34 7.03
CA ASP A 3 9.45 94.55 6.22
C ASP A 3 10.59 93.90 7.05
N ARG A 4 10.89 92.64 6.72
CA ARG A 4 12.06 91.78 7.07
C ARG A 4 12.06 90.84 8.28
N ARG A 5 12.05 89.53 7.99
CA ARG A 5 13.22 88.59 8.00
C ARG A 5 12.72 87.20 7.58
N SER A 6 13.09 86.63 6.42
CA SER A 6 14.39 85.97 6.12
C SER A 6 14.69 84.86 7.15
N SER A 7 15.01 83.60 6.84
CA SER A 7 15.26 82.83 5.61
C SER A 7 15.67 81.42 6.07
N ARG A 8 15.34 80.39 5.28
CA ARG A 8 15.99 79.06 5.18
C ARG A 8 16.00 78.14 6.41
N ARG A 9 15.50 76.92 6.21
CA ARG A 9 16.32 75.68 6.23
C ARG A 9 15.57 74.50 5.61
N SER A 10 16.23 73.88 4.65
CA SER A 10 15.92 72.62 3.97
C SER A 10 15.84 71.42 4.92
N ALA A 11 15.12 70.36 4.54
CA ALA A 11 15.68 69.01 4.26
C ALA A 11 14.62 67.90 4.35
N CYS A 12 14.66 67.01 3.36
CA CYS A 12 13.93 65.75 3.27
C CYS A 12 14.34 64.74 4.36
N ILE A 13 13.38 64.00 4.93
CA ILE A 13 13.56 62.70 5.62
C ILE A 13 12.25 61.92 5.35
N ALA A 14 12.16 60.95 4.42
CA ALA A 14 12.76 59.61 4.33
C ALA A 14 12.23 58.59 5.38
N LEU A 15 11.53 57.58 4.85
CA LEU A 15 11.46 56.16 5.28
C LEU A 15 11.02 55.82 6.71
N SER A 16 9.94 55.03 6.82
CA SER A 16 9.73 53.89 7.75
C SER A 16 8.25 53.44 7.67
N VAL A 17 7.80 52.20 7.80
CA VAL A 17 8.38 50.86 8.00
C VAL A 17 7.24 49.87 7.64
N GLY A 18 7.62 48.71 7.11
CA GLY A 18 6.73 47.78 6.40
C GLY A 18 5.52 47.23 7.15
N ALA A 19 4.42 47.12 6.43
CA ALA A 19 3.30 46.28 6.79
C ALA A 19 3.62 44.82 6.43
N LEU A 20 4.11 44.09 7.44
CA LEU A 20 3.83 42.69 7.75
C LEU A 20 3.48 41.78 6.55
N LEU A 21 4.53 41.19 5.97
CA LEU A 21 4.44 39.91 5.26
C LEU A 21 4.09 38.81 6.27
N LEU A 22 2.79 38.59 6.52
CA LEU A 22 2.33 37.30 7.05
C LEU A 22 2.20 36.33 5.87
N THR A 23 3.33 35.99 5.24
CA THR A 23 3.44 34.73 4.52
C THR A 23 3.46 33.64 5.58
N ALA A 24 2.27 33.26 6.04
CA ALA A 24 2.05 31.99 6.72
C ALA A 24 2.37 30.90 5.71
N CYS A 25 3.66 30.61 5.54
CA CYS A 25 4.15 29.36 5.01
C CYS A 25 3.66 28.29 5.98
N SER A 26 2.43 27.86 5.79
CA SER A 26 1.96 26.60 6.32
C SER A 26 2.82 25.55 5.64
N SER A 27 3.98 25.26 6.24
CA SER A 27 4.69 24.03 5.97
C SER A 27 3.71 22.95 6.41
N GLU A 28 2.89 22.48 5.48
CA GLU A 28 2.07 21.28 5.66
C GLU A 28 3.05 20.21 6.13
N LYS A 29 3.07 19.96 7.45
CA LYS A 29 3.86 18.89 8.02
C LYS A 29 3.38 17.64 7.30
N LYS A 30 4.26 17.02 6.51
CA LYS A 30 3.96 15.73 5.91
C LYS A 30 3.42 14.85 7.04
N PRO A 31 2.23 14.27 6.89
CA PRO A 31 1.67 13.44 7.93
C PRO A 31 2.67 12.33 8.27
N GLU A 32 3.01 12.24 9.55
CA GLU A 32 4.14 11.44 10.04
C GLU A 32 3.74 9.96 10.17
N VAL A 33 4.68 9.07 9.82
CA VAL A 33 4.57 7.64 10.11
C VAL A 33 5.26 7.40 11.45
N ALA A 34 4.48 7.31 12.53
CA ALA A 34 5.01 7.17 13.90
C ALA A 34 5.03 5.72 14.41
N TYR A 35 4.82 4.75 13.51
CA TYR A 35 4.93 3.32 13.79
C TYR A 35 6.05 2.67 12.97
N THR A 36 6.53 1.51 13.43
CA THR A 36 7.53 0.74 12.70
C THR A 36 6.86 -0.18 11.69
N LEU A 37 7.31 -0.15 10.43
CA LEU A 37 6.90 -1.12 9.41
C LEU A 37 7.47 -2.51 9.74
N PRO A 38 6.68 -3.57 9.56
CA PRO A 38 7.13 -4.91 9.89
C PRO A 38 8.15 -5.42 8.87
N ASP A 39 9.07 -6.27 9.32
CA ASP A 39 10.01 -7.00 8.46
C ASP A 39 9.36 -8.23 7.79
N THR A 40 8.15 -8.59 8.23
CA THR A 40 7.38 -9.72 7.70
C THR A 40 5.93 -9.32 7.47
N LEU A 41 5.32 -9.76 6.37
CA LEU A 41 3.86 -9.74 6.19
C LEU A 41 3.29 -11.14 6.35
N CYS A 42 2.44 -11.31 7.38
CA CYS A 42 1.74 -12.56 7.66
C CYS A 42 2.70 -13.77 7.78
N GLY A 43 3.81 -13.57 8.49
CA GLY A 43 4.85 -14.59 8.68
C GLY A 43 5.89 -14.66 7.57
N ALA A 44 5.63 -14.13 6.38
CA ALA A 44 6.57 -14.14 5.27
C ALA A 44 7.47 -12.90 5.27
N PRO A 45 8.80 -13.05 5.05
CA PRO A 45 9.74 -11.93 4.99
C PRO A 45 9.44 -10.99 3.82
N VAL A 46 9.59 -9.68 4.04
CA VAL A 46 9.37 -8.65 3.01
C VAL A 46 10.39 -7.51 3.12
N GLY A 47 10.65 -6.84 2.00
CA GLY A 47 11.43 -5.60 2.02
C GLY A 47 10.59 -4.41 2.50
N LYS A 48 11.08 -3.63 3.48
CA LYS A 48 10.40 -2.42 3.97
C LYS A 48 10.02 -1.46 2.84
N LYS A 49 10.96 -1.22 1.91
CA LYS A 49 10.74 -0.33 0.75
C LYS A 49 9.63 -0.83 -0.19
N THR A 50 9.40 -2.13 -0.24
CA THR A 50 8.35 -2.73 -1.07
C THR A 50 6.98 -2.45 -0.46
N ILE A 51 6.86 -2.52 0.88
CA ILE A 51 5.58 -2.37 1.56
C ILE A 51 5.25 -0.93 1.95
N GLU A 52 6.26 -0.08 2.19
CA GLU A 52 6.10 1.31 2.64
C GLU A 52 5.01 2.10 1.89
N PRO A 53 4.91 2.03 0.54
CA PRO A 53 3.89 2.76 -0.19
C PRO A 53 2.45 2.31 0.09
N LEU A 54 2.25 1.14 0.71
CA LEU A 54 0.94 0.55 1.01
C LEU A 54 0.45 0.90 2.42
N PHE A 55 1.27 1.60 3.20
CA PHE A 55 1.02 1.91 4.60
C PHE A 55 0.87 3.43 4.78
N PRO A 56 -0.30 3.92 5.29
CA PRO A 56 -0.53 5.35 5.44
C PRO A 56 0.22 5.92 6.64
N PRO A 57 0.42 7.25 6.68
CA PRO A 57 0.74 7.95 7.92
C PRO A 57 -0.22 7.60 9.07
N GLY A 58 0.29 7.67 10.30
CA GLY A 58 -0.49 7.34 11.48
C GLY A 58 0.39 6.99 12.67
N SER A 59 -0.27 6.63 13.78
CA SER A 59 0.40 6.45 15.08
C SER A 59 0.57 5.00 15.48
N LYS A 60 -0.38 4.13 15.13
CA LYS A 60 -0.41 2.75 15.61
C LYS A 60 -0.72 1.78 14.49
N LEU A 61 0.21 0.84 14.26
CA LEU A 61 0.00 -0.31 13.41
C LEU A 61 -0.55 -1.49 14.23
N THR A 62 -1.55 -2.18 13.71
CA THR A 62 -2.13 -3.40 14.28
C THR A 62 -2.19 -4.50 13.21
N LYS A 63 -1.95 -5.74 13.64
CA LYS A 63 -2.09 -6.96 12.83
C LYS A 63 -3.12 -7.87 13.49
N THR A 64 -4.03 -8.42 12.71
CA THR A 64 -4.93 -9.50 13.12
C THR A 64 -4.84 -10.67 12.13
N GLY A 65 -5.18 -11.88 12.55
CA GLY A 65 -5.08 -13.08 11.70
C GLY A 65 -3.71 -13.77 11.77
N GLY A 66 -3.57 -14.82 10.95
CA GLY A 66 -2.51 -15.83 11.05
C GLY A 66 -1.27 -15.55 10.21
N ALA A 67 -0.54 -16.62 9.91
CA ALA A 67 0.50 -16.64 8.89
C ALA A 67 -0.09 -17.19 7.57
N LEU A 68 0.63 -17.04 6.45
CA LEU A 68 0.18 -17.55 5.15
C LEU A 68 0.49 -19.02 4.92
N ASP A 69 1.30 -19.62 5.80
CA ASP A 69 1.92 -20.94 5.69
C ASP A 69 1.45 -21.95 6.74
N ASP A 70 0.22 -21.78 7.25
CA ASP A 70 -0.37 -22.69 8.21
C ASP A 70 -1.10 -23.90 7.57
N GLY A 71 -0.91 -24.12 6.28
CA GLY A 71 -1.41 -25.28 5.54
C GLY A 71 -2.93 -25.37 5.36
N ARG A 72 -3.71 -24.38 5.80
CA ARG A 72 -5.16 -24.33 5.54
C ARG A 72 -5.46 -23.89 4.11
N TYR A 73 -6.67 -24.23 3.63
CA TYR A 73 -7.14 -23.84 2.29
C TYR A 73 -7.25 -22.34 2.06
N ALA A 74 -7.47 -21.59 3.13
CA ALA A 74 -7.50 -20.15 3.12
C ALA A 74 -6.86 -19.63 4.41
N SER A 75 -5.85 -18.78 4.27
CA SER A 75 -5.15 -18.16 5.38
C SER A 75 -4.77 -16.74 5.05
N GLY A 76 -4.47 -15.94 6.06
CA GLY A 76 -4.25 -14.53 5.86
C GLY A 76 -4.19 -13.72 7.13
N CYS A 77 -3.82 -12.46 6.94
CA CYS A 77 -3.80 -11.47 8.00
C CYS A 77 -4.15 -10.07 7.48
N ASP A 78 -4.66 -9.26 8.39
CA ASP A 78 -5.11 -7.90 8.12
C ASP A 78 -4.20 -6.93 8.87
N TYR A 79 -3.89 -5.80 8.23
CA TYR A 79 -3.19 -4.68 8.83
C TYR A 79 -4.09 -3.45 8.86
N ALA A 80 -4.06 -2.76 9.99
CA ALA A 80 -4.73 -1.48 10.17
C ALA A 80 -3.82 -0.46 10.85
N VAL A 81 -3.88 0.78 10.35
CA VAL A 81 -3.22 1.94 10.94
C VAL A 81 -4.29 2.79 11.58
N ASP A 82 -4.14 3.09 12.87
CA ASP A 82 -5.11 3.85 13.67
C ASP A 82 -6.55 3.30 13.53
N ASN A 83 -6.68 1.96 13.53
CA ASN A 83 -7.92 1.20 13.33
C ASN A 83 -8.56 1.31 11.94
N HIS A 84 -7.89 1.92 10.96
CA HIS A 84 -8.33 1.93 9.56
C HIS A 84 -7.64 0.82 8.77
N LYS A 85 -8.44 -0.04 8.12
CA LYS A 85 -7.92 -1.10 7.25
C LYS A 85 -6.96 -0.53 6.21
N THR A 86 -5.81 -1.18 6.09
CA THR A 86 -4.70 -0.73 5.26
C THR A 86 -4.32 -1.78 4.23
N LEU A 87 -4.12 -3.02 4.68
CA LEU A 87 -3.67 -4.11 3.82
C LEU A 87 -4.27 -5.42 4.28
N LEU A 88 -4.79 -6.19 3.33
CA LEU A 88 -5.23 -7.57 3.52
C LEU A 88 -4.33 -8.45 2.66
N VAL A 89 -3.76 -9.48 3.26
CA VAL A 89 -2.90 -10.45 2.57
C VAL A 89 -3.44 -11.83 2.84
N SER A 90 -3.65 -12.60 1.78
CA SER A 90 -4.24 -13.94 1.88
C SER A 90 -3.54 -14.94 0.98
N SER A 91 -3.56 -16.19 1.39
CA SER A 91 -3.16 -17.35 0.62
C SER A 91 -4.33 -18.30 0.43
N PHE A 92 -4.42 -18.89 -0.75
CA PHE A 92 -5.47 -19.87 -1.07
C PHE A 92 -4.89 -21.08 -1.81
N PHE A 93 -5.32 -22.27 -1.42
CA PHE A 93 -5.18 -23.45 -2.27
C PHE A 93 -6.39 -23.58 -3.19
N HIS A 94 -6.15 -24.07 -4.41
CA HIS A 94 -7.18 -24.26 -5.42
C HIS A 94 -7.20 -25.72 -5.88
N GLU A 95 -8.39 -26.28 -6.02
CA GLU A 95 -8.63 -27.64 -6.54
C GLU A 95 -8.48 -27.70 -8.09
N ASP A 96 -8.48 -26.53 -8.71
CA ASP A 96 -8.28 -26.28 -10.12
C ASP A 96 -7.03 -25.41 -10.36
N LYS A 97 -6.91 -24.79 -11.53
CA LYS A 97 -5.76 -23.96 -11.90
C LYS A 97 -6.23 -22.59 -12.40
N PRO A 98 -6.88 -21.78 -11.55
CA PRO A 98 -7.30 -20.45 -11.94
C PRO A 98 -6.07 -19.63 -12.31
N THR A 99 -6.17 -18.90 -13.40
CA THR A 99 -5.15 -17.93 -13.80
C THR A 99 -5.18 -16.72 -12.86
N ALA A 100 -4.06 -16.02 -12.70
CA ALA A 100 -4.03 -14.77 -11.94
C ALA A 100 -5.06 -13.76 -12.46
N ARG A 101 -5.28 -13.71 -13.79
CA ARG A 101 -6.33 -12.92 -14.42
C ARG A 101 -7.71 -13.23 -13.86
N GLN A 102 -8.13 -14.50 -13.87
CA GLN A 102 -9.47 -14.89 -13.42
C GLN A 102 -9.71 -14.51 -11.95
N ILE A 103 -8.70 -14.71 -11.09
CA ILE A 103 -8.80 -14.31 -9.68
C ILE A 103 -8.90 -12.79 -9.58
N ALA A 104 -8.03 -12.05 -10.27
CA ALA A 104 -8.04 -10.58 -10.24
C ALA A 104 -9.34 -9.98 -10.79
N GLU A 105 -9.95 -10.58 -11.83
CA GLU A 105 -11.26 -10.17 -12.37
C GLU A 105 -12.36 -10.31 -11.32
N LYS A 106 -12.38 -11.44 -10.60
CA LYS A 106 -13.31 -11.64 -9.47
C LYS A 106 -13.09 -10.59 -8.37
N ARG A 107 -11.84 -10.36 -7.96
CA ARG A 107 -11.53 -9.36 -6.93
C ARG A 107 -11.83 -7.92 -7.36
N ALA A 108 -11.66 -7.60 -8.64
CA ALA A 108 -12.05 -6.31 -9.20
C ALA A 108 -13.57 -6.11 -9.17
N ALA A 109 -14.35 -7.16 -9.42
CA ALA A 109 -15.81 -7.11 -9.28
C ALA A 109 -16.23 -6.88 -7.81
N ASP A 110 -15.60 -7.58 -6.87
CA ASP A 110 -15.94 -7.52 -5.45
C ASP A 110 -15.49 -6.21 -4.78
N TYR A 111 -14.30 -5.71 -5.12
CA TYR A 111 -13.65 -4.62 -4.39
C TYR A 111 -13.29 -3.41 -5.24
N GLY A 112 -13.33 -3.51 -6.57
CA GLY A 112 -12.74 -2.53 -7.48
C GLY A 112 -13.49 -1.21 -7.63
N GLY A 113 -14.60 -1.01 -6.91
CA GLY A 113 -15.36 0.24 -6.95
C GLY A 113 -15.87 0.60 -8.35
N GLY A 114 -16.13 -0.40 -9.19
CA GLY A 114 -16.54 -0.23 -10.59
C GLY A 114 -15.39 -0.30 -11.61
N ASP A 115 -14.13 -0.21 -11.18
CA ASP A 115 -12.98 -0.41 -12.06
C ASP A 115 -12.70 -1.92 -12.23
N LYS A 116 -12.85 -2.39 -13.48
CA LYS A 116 -12.65 -3.79 -13.90
C LYS A 116 -11.35 -3.97 -14.70
N LYS A 117 -10.49 -2.96 -14.78
CA LYS A 117 -9.23 -3.04 -15.53
C LYS A 117 -8.29 -4.04 -14.85
N ILE A 118 -7.75 -4.94 -15.67
CA ILE A 118 -6.74 -5.92 -15.26
C ILE A 118 -5.46 -5.68 -16.04
N SER A 119 -4.33 -5.69 -15.33
CA SER A 119 -3.00 -5.58 -15.93
C SER A 119 -2.21 -6.83 -15.57
N LEU A 120 -1.60 -7.49 -16.57
CA LEU A 120 -0.86 -8.74 -16.36
C LEU A 120 0.64 -8.49 -16.25
N GLY A 121 1.31 -9.26 -15.40
CA GLY A 121 2.76 -9.43 -15.46
C GLY A 121 3.17 -10.20 -16.71
N THR A 122 4.45 -10.13 -17.09
CA THR A 122 4.98 -10.70 -18.33
C THR A 122 4.71 -12.19 -18.51
N SER A 123 4.75 -12.99 -17.44
CA SER A 123 4.46 -14.43 -17.50
C SER A 123 2.96 -14.78 -17.46
N GLY A 124 2.09 -13.82 -17.11
CA GLY A 124 0.67 -14.06 -16.86
C GLY A 124 0.35 -14.64 -15.47
N ASP A 125 1.35 -15.04 -14.69
CA ASP A 125 1.15 -15.60 -13.34
C ASP A 125 0.87 -14.53 -12.28
N ILE A 126 0.95 -13.26 -12.67
CA ILE A 126 0.64 -12.10 -11.83
C ILE A 126 -0.40 -11.25 -12.54
N ALA A 127 -1.38 -10.78 -11.79
CA ALA A 127 -2.39 -9.85 -12.27
C ALA A 127 -2.64 -8.76 -11.24
N LEU A 128 -2.75 -7.53 -11.71
CA LEU A 128 -3.11 -6.36 -10.92
C LEU A 128 -4.53 -5.92 -11.28
N TYR A 129 -5.24 -5.45 -10.27
CA TYR A 129 -6.54 -4.81 -10.38
C TYR A 129 -6.54 -3.53 -9.55
N SER A 130 -7.61 -2.75 -9.64
CA SER A 130 -7.71 -1.40 -9.05
C SER A 130 -7.43 -1.32 -7.54
N ARG A 131 -7.52 -2.44 -6.82
CA ARG A 131 -7.35 -2.51 -5.37
C ARG A 131 -6.27 -3.49 -4.92
N GLY A 132 -5.50 -4.09 -5.83
CA GLY A 132 -4.60 -5.14 -5.40
C GLY A 132 -3.84 -5.87 -6.50
N ALA A 133 -3.20 -6.94 -6.07
CA ALA A 133 -2.44 -7.84 -6.92
C ALA A 133 -2.66 -9.29 -6.50
N VAL A 134 -2.60 -10.18 -7.48
CA VAL A 134 -2.68 -11.61 -7.32
C VAL A 134 -1.47 -12.22 -8.00
N ALA A 135 -0.88 -13.22 -7.37
CA ALA A 135 0.06 -14.10 -8.04
C ALA A 135 -0.29 -15.57 -7.77
N VAL A 136 -0.06 -16.42 -8.77
CA VAL A 136 -0.37 -17.85 -8.73
C VAL A 136 0.88 -18.70 -8.91
N ALA A 137 0.85 -19.90 -8.34
CA ALA A 137 1.87 -20.93 -8.53
C ALA A 137 1.25 -22.32 -8.64
N ALA A 138 1.96 -23.24 -9.27
CA ALA A 138 1.58 -24.66 -9.21
C ALA A 138 1.77 -25.18 -7.78
N CYS A 139 0.82 -25.97 -7.30
CA CYS A 139 0.91 -26.62 -6.00
C CYS A 139 0.12 -27.95 -6.01
N PRO A 140 0.60 -28.95 -6.75
CA PRO A 140 -0.05 -30.25 -6.81
C PRO A 140 0.12 -31.00 -5.48
N GLY A 141 -0.94 -31.64 -4.97
CA GLY A 141 -0.86 -32.51 -3.79
C GLY A 141 -2.13 -32.48 -2.97
N TYR A 142 -2.01 -32.73 -1.66
CA TYR A 142 -3.12 -32.74 -0.71
C TYR A 142 -2.81 -31.85 0.48
N SER A 143 -3.79 -31.08 0.97
CA SER A 143 -3.55 -30.22 2.15
C SER A 143 -3.37 -31.07 3.41
N PRO A 144 -2.28 -30.87 4.18
CA PRO A 144 -2.06 -31.60 5.44
C PRO A 144 -3.12 -31.28 6.52
N HIS A 145 -3.84 -30.16 6.38
CA HIS A 145 -4.84 -29.68 7.34
C HIS A 145 -6.24 -29.48 6.74
N GLY A 146 -6.42 -29.81 5.46
CA GLY A 146 -7.64 -29.56 4.68
C GLY A 146 -8.49 -30.80 4.41
N GLY A 147 -8.22 -31.94 5.07
CA GLY A 147 -9.04 -33.15 4.97
C GLY A 147 -9.03 -33.82 3.60
N ASP A 148 -7.85 -34.19 3.10
CA ASP A 148 -7.63 -34.90 1.83
C ASP A 148 -8.18 -34.19 0.57
N LEU A 149 -8.48 -32.89 0.66
CA LEU A 149 -8.84 -32.12 -0.52
C LEU A 149 -7.63 -31.97 -1.46
N PRO A 150 -7.81 -32.21 -2.76
CA PRO A 150 -6.74 -32.09 -3.74
C PRO A 150 -6.41 -30.63 -4.01
N ARG A 151 -5.12 -30.33 -4.13
CA ARG A 151 -4.59 -29.04 -4.53
C ARG A 151 -3.94 -29.19 -5.90
N LYS A 152 -4.19 -28.24 -6.81
CA LYS A 152 -3.54 -28.16 -8.12
C LYS A 152 -2.75 -26.86 -8.28
N SER A 153 -3.23 -25.78 -7.69
CA SER A 153 -2.52 -24.51 -7.65
C SER A 153 -2.70 -23.79 -6.32
N PHE A 154 -1.97 -22.68 -6.20
CA PHE A 154 -1.88 -21.84 -5.04
C PHE A 154 -1.92 -20.37 -5.49
N SER A 155 -2.53 -19.48 -4.70
CA SER A 155 -2.44 -18.03 -4.92
C SER A 155 -2.03 -17.29 -3.66
N VAL A 156 -1.32 -16.17 -3.84
CA VAL A 156 -1.23 -15.09 -2.85
C VAL A 156 -1.97 -13.89 -3.42
N GLU A 157 -2.81 -13.29 -2.58
CA GLU A 157 -3.68 -12.18 -2.93
C GLU A 157 -3.45 -11.03 -1.97
N ILE A 158 -3.24 -9.84 -2.53
CA ILE A 158 -3.04 -8.58 -1.80
C ILE A 158 -4.20 -7.66 -2.13
N LEU A 159 -4.93 -7.22 -1.10
CA LEU A 159 -5.94 -6.17 -1.20
C LEU A 159 -5.47 -4.97 -0.38
N ALA A 160 -5.19 -3.86 -1.06
CA ALA A 160 -4.70 -2.63 -0.45
C ALA A 160 -5.81 -1.58 -0.34
N PHE A 161 -5.85 -0.92 0.82
CA PHE A 161 -6.77 0.17 1.12
C PHE A 161 -6.12 1.55 1.02
N TYR A 162 -4.79 1.58 1.03
CA TYR A 162 -3.97 2.76 0.85
C TYR A 162 -2.84 2.50 -0.16
N PRO A 163 -2.47 3.52 -0.96
CA PRO A 163 -3.23 4.74 -1.24
C PRO A 163 -4.55 4.43 -1.93
N LYS A 164 -5.46 5.41 -1.99
CA LYS A 164 -6.74 5.26 -2.71
C LYS A 164 -6.52 4.94 -4.19
N ASP A 165 -5.52 5.58 -4.80
CA ASP A 165 -5.06 5.31 -6.15
C ASP A 165 -3.75 4.51 -6.11
N LEU A 166 -3.85 3.23 -6.46
CA LEU A 166 -2.72 2.30 -6.47
C LEU A 166 -1.88 2.38 -7.75
N SER A 167 -2.19 3.24 -8.71
CA SER A 167 -1.44 3.37 -9.97
C SER A 167 0.06 3.62 -9.73
N LYS A 168 0.38 4.42 -8.71
CA LYS A 168 1.76 4.73 -8.31
C LYS A 168 2.42 3.61 -7.50
N SER A 169 1.62 2.75 -6.87
CA SER A 169 2.07 1.61 -6.08
C SER A 169 2.06 0.29 -6.87
N ALA A 170 1.69 0.33 -8.16
CA ALA A 170 1.59 -0.85 -9.01
C ALA A 170 2.89 -1.67 -9.03
N LYS A 171 4.04 -1.01 -9.19
CA LYS A 171 5.35 -1.68 -9.15
C LYS A 171 5.62 -2.35 -7.80
N SER A 172 5.29 -1.67 -6.69
CA SER A 172 5.46 -2.22 -5.34
C SER A 172 4.53 -3.41 -5.08
N LEU A 173 3.29 -3.36 -5.54
CA LEU A 173 2.34 -4.48 -5.45
C LEU A 173 2.81 -5.68 -6.25
N THR A 174 3.26 -5.47 -7.49
CA THR A 174 3.84 -6.53 -8.34
C THR A 174 5.02 -7.18 -7.65
N GLN A 175 5.97 -6.37 -7.16
CA GLN A 175 7.15 -6.89 -6.46
C GLN A 175 6.76 -7.64 -5.20
N LEU A 176 5.78 -7.13 -4.44
CA LEU A 176 5.33 -7.77 -3.21
C LEU A 176 4.79 -9.18 -3.45
N VAL A 177 3.90 -9.35 -4.44
CA VAL A 177 3.36 -10.68 -4.74
C VAL A 177 4.41 -11.60 -5.38
N GLN A 178 5.36 -11.04 -6.14
CA GLN A 178 6.50 -11.77 -6.68
C GLN A 178 7.42 -12.32 -5.60
N ASP A 179 7.65 -11.55 -4.53
CA ASP A 179 8.49 -11.96 -3.41
C ASP A 179 7.76 -12.98 -2.52
N LEU A 180 6.47 -12.77 -2.28
CA LEU A 180 5.69 -13.60 -1.36
C LEU A 180 5.37 -15.00 -1.91
N VAL A 181 4.89 -15.11 -3.15
CA VAL A 181 4.43 -16.41 -3.69
C VAL A 181 5.45 -17.53 -3.56
N PRO A 182 6.71 -17.41 -4.01
CA PRO A 182 7.65 -18.53 -3.93
C PRO A 182 7.97 -18.92 -2.49
N VAL A 183 8.04 -17.96 -1.58
CA VAL A 183 8.32 -18.22 -0.16
C VAL A 183 7.16 -18.94 0.51
N VAL A 184 5.94 -18.42 0.31
CA VAL A 184 4.73 -18.95 0.94
C VAL A 184 4.34 -20.30 0.32
N ALA A 185 4.46 -20.46 -1.00
CA ALA A 185 4.19 -21.73 -1.66
C ALA A 185 5.14 -22.82 -1.12
N LYS A 186 6.44 -22.52 -1.04
CA LYS A 186 7.45 -23.44 -0.48
C LYS A 186 7.14 -23.85 0.96
N ALA A 187 6.80 -22.88 1.81
CA ALA A 187 6.46 -23.15 3.21
C ALA A 187 5.21 -24.04 3.36
N ASN A 188 4.31 -24.00 2.37
CA ASN A 188 3.09 -24.81 2.27
C ASN A 188 3.27 -26.17 1.56
N GLY A 189 4.51 -26.56 1.26
CA GLY A 189 4.84 -27.83 0.61
C GLY A 189 4.51 -27.87 -0.88
N CYS A 190 4.43 -26.70 -1.52
CA CYS A 190 4.67 -26.55 -2.95
C CYS A 190 6.19 -26.32 -3.18
#